data_AF-A0A7C6NTU3-F1
#
_entry.id   AF-A0A7C6NTU3-F1
#
_cell.length_a   1.000
_cell.length_b   1.000
_cell.length_c   1.000
_cell.angle_alpha   90.00
_cell.angle_beta   90.00
_cell.angle_gamma   90.00
#
_symmetry.space_group_name_H-M   'P 1'
#
loop_
_entity.id
_entity.type
_entity.pdbx_description
1 polymer ?
#
loop_
_entity_poly.entity_id
_entity_poly.type
_entity_poly.pdbx_seq_one_letter_code
_entity_poly.pdbx_strand_id
1 'polypeptide(L)' 'MKDSDVVSLGQLVTGEKPGRQNDKEITVLMMGGMSVEDVAWSYKVYKKALEMGLGQKLTLWNEPHLF' A
#
# COMPACT_ATOMS: atom_id res chain seq x y z
N MET A 1 -5.10 6.49 -25.41
CA MET A 1 -4.42 5.62 -24.44
C MET A 1 -4.71 4.19 -24.85
N LYS A 2 -3.67 3.40 -25.05
CA LYS A 2 -3.77 1.95 -25.25
C LYS A 2 -3.50 1.26 -23.92
N ASP A 3 -3.93 0.02 -23.77
CA ASP A 3 -3.67 -0.76 -22.55
C ASP A 3 -2.17 -0.88 -22.24
N SER A 4 -1.33 -0.93 -23.28
CA SER A 4 0.13 -0.92 -23.17
C SER A 4 0.72 0.34 -22.54
N ASP A 5 -0.03 1.45 -22.54
CA ASP A 5 0.39 2.73 -21.97
C ASP A 5 0.14 2.78 -20.45
N VAL A 6 -0.64 1.83 -19.91
CA VAL A 6 -0.95 1.73 -18.48
C VAL A 6 0.01 0.76 -17.81
N VAL A 7 0.77 1.26 -16.86
CA VAL A 7 1.72 0.47 -16.07
C VAL A 7 1.29 0.48 -14.62
N SER A 8 1.30 -0.68 -13.96
CA SER A 8 1.01 -0.74 -12.52
C SER A 8 2.17 -0.14 -11.72
N LEU A 9 1.84 0.51 -10.60
CA LEU A 9 2.87 1.05 -9.70
C LEU A 9 3.80 -0.06 -9.18
N GLY A 10 3.25 -1.26 -8.94
CA GLY A 10 4.00 -2.46 -8.55
C GLY A 10 5.14 -2.79 -9.51
N GLN A 11 4.85 -2.85 -10.81
CA GLN A 11 5.85 -3.14 -11.85
C GLN A 11 6.94 -2.08 -11.95
N LEU A 12 6.62 -0.82 -11.65
CA LEU A 12 7.59 0.26 -11.60
C LEU A 12 8.53 0.12 -10.40
N VAL A 13 7.98 -0.14 -9.21
CA VAL A 13 8.79 -0.22 -7.98
C VAL A 13 9.65 -1.49 -7.92
N THR A 14 9.24 -2.57 -8.59
CA THR A 14 10.04 -3.80 -8.71
C THR A 14 11.06 -3.76 -9.85
N GLY A 15 11.01 -2.75 -10.71
CA GLY A 15 11.89 -2.63 -11.88
C GLY A 15 11.50 -3.52 -13.07
N GLU A 16 10.32 -4.17 -13.04
CA GLU A 16 9.80 -4.96 -14.15
C GLU A 16 9.50 -4.10 -15.40
N LYS A 17 9.08 -2.85 -15.17
CA LYS A 17 8.84 -1.85 -16.23
C LYS A 17 9.66 -0.59 -15.95
N PRO A 18 10.17 0.08 -17.00
CA PRO A 18 10.89 1.33 -16.81
C PRO A 18 9.93 2.40 -16.28
N GLY A 19 10.42 3.23 -15.36
CA GLY A 19 9.76 4.48 -15.00
C GLY A 19 9.90 5.52 -16.10
N ARG A 20 9.86 6.80 -15.70
CA ARG A 20 10.04 7.93 -16.62
C ARG A 20 11.33 7.79 -17.43
N GLN A 21 11.23 7.91 -18.75
CA GLN A 21 12.33 7.61 -19.66
C GLN A 21 13.02 8.86 -20.21
N ASN A 22 12.36 10.03 -20.20
CA ASN A 22 12.97 11.29 -20.65
C ASN A 22 12.27 12.53 -20.08
N ASP A 23 12.89 13.70 -20.29
CA ASP A 23 12.43 14.97 -19.72
C ASP A 23 11.13 15.52 -20.31
N LYS A 24 10.75 15.08 -21.51
CA LYS A 24 9.55 15.54 -22.21
C LYS A 24 8.31 14.68 -21.92
N GLU A 25 8.49 13.55 -21.26
CA GLU A 25 7.40 12.59 -20.97
C GLU A 25 6.45 13.12 -19.90
N ILE A 26 5.14 13.03 -20.15
CA ILE A 26 4.12 13.40 -19.16
C ILE A 26 3.64 12.12 -18.47
N THR A 27 3.87 12.03 -17.17
CA THR A 27 3.41 10.90 -16.35
C THR A 27 2.13 11.29 -15.62
N VAL A 28 1.09 10.47 -15.74
CA VAL A 28 -0.18 10.64 -15.01
C VAL A 28 -0.33 9.47 -14.06
N LEU A 29 -0.35 9.78 -12.76
CA LEU A 29 -0.65 8.82 -11.72
C LEU A 29 -2.14 8.93 -11.37
N MET A 30 -2.89 7.85 -11.64
CA MET A 30 -4.29 7.73 -11.25
C MET A 30 -4.40 6.71 -10.13
N MET A 31 -4.76 7.16 -8.94
CA MET A 31 -4.94 6.28 -7.77
C MET A 31 -6.29 6.59 -7.13
N GLY A 32 -7.12 5.56 -6.98
CA GLY A 32 -8.39 5.62 -6.25
C GLY A 32 -8.27 5.23 -4.77
N GLY A 33 -7.04 5.07 -4.28
CA GLY A 33 -6.73 4.39 -3.02
C GLY A 33 -6.72 2.87 -3.19
N MET A 34 -5.72 2.20 -2.61
CA MET A 34 -5.64 0.74 -2.60
C MET A 34 -5.53 0.24 -1.16
N SER A 35 -6.27 -0.80 -0.81
CA SER A 35 -6.25 -1.39 0.56
C SER A 35 -4.85 -1.83 1.01
N VAL A 36 -3.95 -2.14 0.07
CA VAL A 36 -2.55 -2.45 0.36
C VAL A 36 -1.80 -1.26 0.98
N GLU A 37 -2.16 -0.03 0.61
CA GLU A 37 -1.55 1.20 1.15
C GLU A 37 -1.95 1.38 2.61
N ASP A 38 -3.24 1.17 2.91
CA ASP A 38 -3.77 1.24 4.26
C ASP A 38 -3.12 0.20 5.17
N VAL A 39 -2.96 -1.05 4.69
CA VAL A 39 -2.30 -2.13 5.44
C VAL A 39 -0.82 -1.81 5.68
N ALA A 40 -0.09 -1.39 4.65
CA ALA A 40 1.32 -1.06 4.78
C ALA A 40 1.55 0.10 5.76
N TRP A 41 0.72 1.15 5.67
CA TRP A 41 0.78 2.28 6.59
C TRP A 41 0.38 1.90 8.02
N SER A 42 -0.71 1.15 8.17
CA SER A 42 -1.18 0.67 9.48
C SER A 42 -0.14 -0.19 10.18
N TYR A 43 0.59 -1.04 9.45
CA TYR A 43 1.69 -1.81 10.01
C TYR A 43 2.80 -0.90 10.57
N LYS A 44 3.19 0.14 9.84
CA LYS A 44 4.22 1.09 10.29
C LYS A 44 3.77 1.86 11.53
N VAL A 45 2.54 2.36 11.54
CA VAL A 45 1.94 3.04 12.71
C VAL A 45 1.88 2.10 13.91
N TYR A 46 1.40 0.87 13.71
CA TYR A 46 1.30 -0.13 14.77
C TYR A 46 2.68 -0.47 15.37
N LYS A 47 3.70 -0.72 14.54
CA LYS A 47 5.07 -0.98 15.00
C LYS A 47 5.61 0.20 15.81
N LYS A 48 5.35 1.44 15.37
CA LYS A 48 5.78 2.63 16.11
C LYS A 48 5.08 2.78 17.46
N ALA A 49 3.78 2.49 17.52
CA ALA A 49 3.04 2.49 18.77
C ALA A 49 3.61 1.49 19.78
N LEU A 50 3.96 0.28 19.32
CA LEU A 50 4.61 -0.73 20.16
C LEU A 50 5.95 -0.26 20.73
N GLU A 51 6.81 0.35 19.91
CA GLU A 51 8.10 0.92 20.36
C GLU A 51 7.92 2.00 21.44
N MET A 52 6.82 2.76 21.36
CA MET A 52 6.51 3.85 22.28
C MET A 52 5.70 3.40 23.51
N GLY A 53 5.34 2.11 23.60
CA GLY A 53 4.47 1.60 24.67
C GLY A 53 3.05 2.16 24.62
N LEU A 54 2.54 2.50 23.43
CA LEU A 54 1.21 3.06 23.22
C LEU A 54 0.18 1.98 22.85
N GLY A 55 -1.08 2.23 23.22
CA GLY A 55 -2.23 1.40 22.85
C GLY A 55 -2.71 0.46 23.96
N GLN A 56 -3.81 -0.25 23.68
CA GLN A 56 -4.43 -1.19 24.61
C GLN A 56 -4.80 -2.47 23.86
N LYS A 57 -4.45 -3.64 24.41
CA LYS A 57 -4.92 -4.92 23.88
C LYS A 57 -6.39 -5.11 24.27
N LEU A 58 -7.23 -5.43 23.30
CA LEU A 58 -8.64 -5.72 23.49
C LEU A 58 -8.89 -7.17 23.07
N THR A 59 -9.55 -7.93 23.94
CA THR A 59 -10.10 -9.24 23.56
C THR A 59 -11.31 -8.99 22.68
N LEU A 60 -11.23 -9.34 21.38
CA LEU A 60 -12.36 -9.20 20.47
C LEU A 60 -13.46 -10.24 20.74
N TRP A 61 -13.06 -11.48 21.06
CA TRP A 61 -13.94 -12.58 21.43
C TRP A 61 -13.20 -13.60 22.29
N ASN A 62 -13.89 -14.22 23.25
CA ASN A 62 -13.34 -15.30 24.08
C ASN A 62 -13.27 -16.63 23.31
N GLU A 63 -14.23 -16.84 22.40
CA GLU A 63 -14.36 -17.99 21.52
C GLU A 63 -14.85 -17.52 20.14
N PRO A 64 -14.47 -18.19 19.03
CA PRO A 64 -14.88 -17.77 17.69
C PRO A 64 -16.41 -17.73 17.55
N HIS A 65 -16.95 -16.65 16.98
CA HIS A 65 -18.41 -16.52 16.84
C HIS A 65 -19.04 -17.45 15.77
N LEU A 66 -18.23 -17.99 14.85
CA LEU A 66 -18.71 -18.66 13.63
C LEU A 66 -18.59 -20.19 13.63
N PHE A 67 -18.29 -20.84 14.76
CA PHE A 67 -18.28 -22.31 14.87
C PHE A 67 -18.87 -22.78 16.19
#